data_AF-A0A2D6LIA1-F1
#
_entry.id   AF-A0A2D6LIA1-F1
#
_cell.length_a   1.000
_cell.length_b   1.000
_cell.length_c   1.000
_cell.angle_alpha   90.00
_cell.angle_beta   90.00
_cell.angle_gamma   90.00
#
_symmetry.space_group_name_H-M   'P 1'
#
loop_
_entity.id
_entity.type
_entity.pdbx_description
1 polymer ?
#
loop_
_entity_poly.entity_id
_entity_poly.type
_entity_poly.pdbx_seq_one_letter_code
_entity_poly.pdbx_strand_id
1 'polypeptide(L)'
;MNSKGQTVSTDAFIAVALFLVVIIFFFSLSSDKLSETKVQDLQTESTKLVSSISGTRNSSLSFLDGTKVDAEKLESLSDLDYKQLKDTLGVDADFCIHFEDEKGNVINISKNKTGIGSLFVTVGGINCG
;
A
#
# COMPACT_ATOMS: atom_id res chain seq x y z
N MET A 1 26.02 58.53 19.44
CA MET A 1 25.47 57.18 19.21
C MET A 1 24.72 57.19 17.89
N ASN A 2 25.32 56.67 16.82
CA ASN A 2 24.71 56.66 15.48
C ASN A 2 23.89 55.37 15.30
N SER A 3 22.58 55.47 15.55
CA SER A 3 21.61 54.44 15.16
C SER A 3 21.37 54.56 13.65
N LYS A 4 22.14 53.83 12.84
CA LYS A 4 21.80 53.58 11.44
C LYS A 4 20.65 52.56 11.43
N GLY A 5 19.42 53.05 11.55
CA GLY A 5 18.23 52.24 11.29
C GLY A 5 18.28 51.81 9.83
N GLN A 6 18.47 50.52 9.59
CA GLN A 6 18.39 49.95 8.24
C GLN A 6 16.95 50.15 7.75
N THR A 7 16.74 51.13 6.88
CA THR A 7 15.56 51.20 6.02
C THR A 7 15.67 50.07 5.00
N VAL A 8 15.30 48.86 5.41
CA VAL A 8 14.94 47.83 4.45
C VAL A 8 13.80 48.43 3.64
N SER A 9 14.03 48.60 2.33
CA SER A 9 13.04 49.21 1.44
C SER A 9 11.73 48.43 1.57
N THR A 10 10.63 49.13 1.84
CA THR A 10 9.28 48.56 1.88
C THR A 10 8.97 47.74 0.61
N ASP A 11 9.62 48.09 -0.50
CA ASP A 11 9.58 47.37 -1.77
C ASP A 11 10.09 45.92 -1.67
N ALA A 12 11.16 45.68 -0.90
CA ALA A 12 11.69 44.34 -0.69
C ALA A 12 10.70 43.45 0.09
N PHE A 13 9.97 44.03 1.06
CA PHE A 13 8.92 43.30 1.79
C PHE A 13 7.73 42.96 0.90
N ILE A 14 7.32 43.89 0.03
CA ILE A 14 6.21 43.65 -0.91
C ILE A 14 6.58 42.55 -1.90
N ALA A 15 7.81 42.57 -2.44
CA ALA A 15 8.30 41.54 -3.34
C ALA A 15 8.31 40.14 -2.69
N VAL A 16 8.78 40.04 -1.44
CA VAL A 16 8.79 38.77 -0.69
C VAL A 16 7.36 38.28 -0.41
N ALA A 17 6.44 39.18 -0.03
CA ALA A 17 5.05 38.82 0.21
C ALA A 17 4.37 38.28 -1.05
N LEU A 18 4.57 38.93 -2.20
CA LEU A 18 4.05 38.46 -3.49
C LEU A 18 4.65 37.11 -3.87
N PHE A 19 5.95 36.93 -3.68
CA PHE A 19 6.62 35.67 -3.95
C PHE A 19 6.07 34.51 -3.10
N LEU A 20 5.82 34.74 -1.81
CA LEU A 20 5.20 33.74 -0.93
C LEU A 20 3.78 33.39 -1.37
N VAL A 21 2.98 34.37 -1.80
CA VAL A 21 1.61 34.11 -2.31
C VAL A 21 1.65 33.22 -3.54
N VAL A 22 2.56 33.50 -4.49
CA VAL A 22 2.73 32.65 -5.69
C VAL A 22 3.14 31.24 -5.30
N ILE A 23 4.12 31.08 -4.41
CA ILE A 23 4.56 29.77 -3.92
C ILE A 23 3.41 28.99 -3.26
N ILE A 24 2.68 29.62 -2.34
CA ILE A 24 1.55 28.99 -1.65
C ILE A 24 0.48 28.56 -2.66
N PHE A 25 0.18 29.39 -3.66
CA PHE A 25 -0.77 29.07 -4.71
C PHE A 25 -0.32 27.85 -5.53
N PHE A 26 0.96 27.78 -5.93
CA PHE A 26 1.52 26.63 -6.64
C PHE A 26 1.50 25.34 -5.80
N PHE A 27 1.88 25.41 -4.52
CA PHE A 27 1.85 24.24 -3.63
C PHE A 27 0.42 23.78 -3.31
N SER A 28 -0.51 24.71 -3.14
CA SER A 28 -1.93 24.41 -2.93
C SER A 28 -2.51 23.61 -4.10
N LEU A 29 -2.26 24.06 -5.34
CA LEU A 29 -2.73 23.35 -6.54
C LEU A 29 -2.02 22.00 -6.80
N SER A 30 -0.81 21.82 -6.28
CA SER A 30 -0.01 20.60 -6.52
C SER A 30 -0.26 19.51 -5.48
N SER A 31 -0.72 19.87 -4.28
CA SER A 31 -0.81 18.93 -3.15
C SER A 31 -1.95 17.91 -3.30
N ASP A 32 -3.04 18.28 -3.98
CA ASP A 32 -4.22 17.41 -4.09
C ASP A 32 -3.99 16.20 -5.02
N LYS A 33 -3.09 16.31 -6.00
CA LYS A 33 -2.92 15.27 -7.04
C LYS A 33 -1.96 14.15 -6.67
N LEU A 34 -1.06 14.35 -5.70
CA LEU A 34 -0.01 13.38 -5.39
C LEU A 34 -0.45 12.31 -4.38
N SER A 35 -1.41 12.63 -3.51
CA SER A 35 -1.87 11.70 -2.47
C SER A 35 -3.03 10.81 -2.95
N GLU A 36 -3.93 11.33 -3.77
CA GLU A 36 -5.09 10.55 -4.24
C GLU A 36 -4.70 9.43 -5.20
N THR A 37 -3.75 9.66 -6.10
CA THR A 37 -3.34 8.66 -7.11
C THR A 37 -2.78 7.39 -6.45
N LYS A 38 -1.90 7.53 -5.43
CA LYS A 38 -1.34 6.36 -4.74
C LYS A 38 -2.39 5.55 -3.99
N VAL A 39 -3.37 6.20 -3.36
CA VAL A 39 -4.44 5.49 -2.64
C VAL A 39 -5.35 4.77 -3.63
N GLN A 40 -5.66 5.40 -4.76
CA GLN A 40 -6.47 4.81 -5.82
C GLN A 40 -5.79 3.60 -6.49
N ASP A 41 -4.47 3.67 -6.69
CA ASP A 41 -3.69 2.55 -7.23
C ASP A 41 -3.69 1.34 -6.27
N LEU A 42 -3.42 1.56 -4.98
CA LEU A 42 -3.45 0.51 -3.96
C LEU A 42 -4.83 -0.16 -3.83
N GLN A 43 -5.91 0.63 -3.92
CA GLN A 43 -7.28 0.11 -3.87
C GLN A 43 -7.61 -0.73 -5.12
N THR A 44 -7.14 -0.28 -6.28
CA THR A 44 -7.30 -1.02 -7.55
C THR A 44 -6.54 -2.35 -7.50
N GLU A 45 -5.31 -2.34 -6.99
CA GLU A 45 -4.51 -3.56 -6.83
C GLU A 45 -5.07 -4.53 -5.79
N SER A 46 -5.60 -4.02 -4.67
CA SER A 46 -6.28 -4.85 -3.66
C SER A 46 -7.51 -5.54 -4.27
N THR A 47 -8.26 -4.83 -5.12
CA THR A 47 -9.42 -5.39 -5.81
C THR A 47 -9.01 -6.47 -6.82
N LYS A 48 -7.91 -6.25 -7.56
CA LYS A 48 -7.32 -7.26 -8.44
C LYS A 48 -6.90 -8.50 -7.65
N LEU A 49 -6.18 -8.31 -6.55
CA LEU A 49 -5.75 -9.40 -5.67
C LEU A 49 -6.94 -10.24 -5.21
N VAL A 50 -7.98 -9.60 -4.67
CA VAL A 50 -9.22 -10.27 -4.24
C VAL A 50 -9.86 -11.01 -5.40
N SER A 51 -9.94 -10.41 -6.59
CA SER A 51 -10.54 -11.07 -7.76
C SER A 51 -9.71 -12.26 -8.27
N SER A 52 -8.38 -12.22 -8.15
CA SER A 52 -7.48 -13.30 -8.54
C SER A 52 -7.61 -14.50 -7.59
N ILE A 53 -7.73 -14.24 -6.28
CA ILE A 53 -7.85 -15.30 -5.27
C ILE A 53 -9.25 -15.89 -5.15
N SER A 54 -10.32 -15.10 -5.40
CA SER A 54 -11.74 -15.50 -5.29
C SER A 54 -12.41 -15.85 -6.62
N GLY A 55 -11.60 -16.07 -7.66
CA GLY A 55 -12.04 -16.25 -9.04
C GLY A 55 -13.13 -17.32 -9.17
N THR A 56 -14.31 -16.89 -9.64
CA THR A 56 -15.57 -17.66 -9.64
C THR A 56 -15.58 -18.84 -10.64
N ARG A 57 -14.60 -18.94 -11.55
CA ARG A 57 -14.44 -20.08 -12.49
C ARG A 57 -12.99 -20.18 -12.97
N ASN A 58 -12.34 -21.31 -12.71
CA ASN A 58 -11.20 -21.86 -13.47
C ASN A 58 -9.95 -20.97 -13.68
N SER A 59 -9.62 -20.03 -12.79
CA SER A 59 -8.22 -19.60 -12.71
C SER A 59 -7.47 -20.66 -11.91
N SER A 60 -6.37 -21.19 -12.44
CA SER A 60 -5.51 -22.18 -11.76
C SER A 60 -4.95 -21.70 -10.41
N LEU A 61 -5.23 -20.43 -10.06
CA LEU A 61 -4.66 -19.66 -8.95
C LEU A 61 -5.72 -19.25 -7.91
N SER A 62 -7.01 -19.46 -8.21
CA SER A 62 -8.08 -19.24 -7.24
C SER A 62 -8.09 -20.38 -6.22
N PHE A 63 -7.75 -20.04 -4.98
CA PHE A 63 -7.80 -20.93 -3.81
C PHE A 63 -9.00 -20.63 -2.90
N LEU A 64 -9.80 -19.60 -3.20
CA LEU A 64 -11.06 -19.31 -2.51
C LEU A 64 -12.23 -19.62 -3.43
N ASP A 65 -13.04 -20.62 -3.06
CA ASP A 65 -14.32 -20.92 -3.68
C ASP A 65 -15.46 -20.53 -2.72
N GLY A 66 -15.96 -19.30 -2.90
CA GLY A 66 -16.93 -18.69 -1.98
C GLY A 66 -16.33 -18.51 -0.58
N THR A 67 -16.82 -19.27 0.39
CA THR A 67 -16.33 -19.26 1.79
C THR A 67 -15.38 -20.42 2.10
N LYS A 68 -15.06 -21.27 1.11
CA LYS A 68 -14.18 -22.41 1.29
C LYS A 68 -12.80 -22.11 0.74
N VAL A 69 -11.79 -22.46 1.52
CA VAL A 69 -10.39 -22.43 1.12
C VAL A 69 -10.00 -23.81 0.58
N ASP A 70 -9.44 -23.82 -0.62
CA ASP A 70 -8.81 -24.99 -1.23
C ASP A 70 -7.40 -25.14 -0.67
N ALA A 71 -7.23 -26.06 0.29
CA ALA A 71 -5.99 -26.23 1.04
C ALA A 71 -4.80 -26.64 0.16
N GLU A 72 -5.02 -27.48 -0.86
CA GLU A 72 -3.96 -27.94 -1.75
C GLU A 72 -3.42 -26.78 -2.61
N LYS A 73 -4.33 -25.91 -3.08
CA LYS A 73 -3.93 -24.70 -3.82
C LYS A 73 -3.26 -23.67 -2.93
N LEU A 74 -3.75 -23.49 -1.70
CA LEU A 74 -3.12 -22.59 -0.75
C LEU A 74 -1.69 -23.04 -0.40
N GLU A 75 -1.50 -24.34 -0.17
CA GLU A 75 -0.20 -24.93 0.11
C GLU A 75 0.77 -24.74 -1.07
N SER A 76 0.33 -25.08 -2.28
CA SER A 76 1.14 -24.89 -3.50
C SER A 76 1.52 -23.44 -3.79
N LEU A 77 0.65 -22.46 -3.45
CA LEU A 77 1.00 -21.03 -3.51
C LEU A 77 1.95 -20.61 -2.39
N SER A 78 1.86 -21.24 -1.21
CA SER A 78 2.73 -20.95 -0.08
C SER A 78 4.17 -21.43 -0.27
N ASP A 79 4.39 -22.36 -1.20
CA ASP A 79 5.70 -22.87 -1.61
C ASP A 79 6.37 -22.02 -2.70
N LEU A 80 5.65 -21.08 -3.31
CA LEU A 80 6.21 -20.16 -4.30
C LEU A 80 7.05 -19.07 -3.65
N ASP A 81 8.11 -18.66 -4.34
CA ASP A 81 8.88 -17.48 -3.94
C ASP A 81 8.01 -16.22 -4.07
N TYR A 82 8.21 -15.23 -3.19
CA TYR A 82 7.39 -14.02 -3.18
C TYR A 82 7.30 -13.30 -4.54
N LYS A 83 8.40 -13.29 -5.30
CA LYS A 83 8.43 -12.73 -6.65
C LYS A 83 7.52 -13.51 -7.61
N GLN A 84 7.61 -14.84 -7.58
CA GLN A 84 6.77 -15.71 -8.40
C GLN A 84 5.30 -15.55 -8.02
N LEU A 85 5.01 -15.39 -6.72
CA LEU A 85 3.68 -15.16 -6.21
C LEU A 85 3.08 -13.83 -6.71
N LYS A 86 3.87 -12.74 -6.73
CA LYS A 86 3.46 -11.44 -7.31
C LYS A 86 3.13 -11.56 -8.80
N ASP A 87 4.03 -12.18 -9.56
CA ASP A 87 3.85 -12.40 -11.00
C ASP A 87 2.61 -13.26 -11.28
N THR A 88 2.39 -14.26 -10.43
CA THR A 88 1.26 -15.20 -10.51
C THR A 88 -0.07 -14.50 -10.20
N LEU A 89 -0.13 -13.68 -9.15
CA LEU A 89 -1.34 -12.96 -8.75
C LEU A 89 -1.60 -11.68 -9.57
N GLY A 90 -0.62 -11.25 -10.38
CA GLY A 90 -0.71 -10.07 -11.25
C GLY A 90 -0.73 -8.76 -10.46
N VAL A 91 0.03 -8.70 -9.37
CA VAL A 91 0.08 -7.55 -8.45
C VAL A 91 1.50 -7.02 -8.33
N ASP A 92 1.65 -5.71 -8.43
CA ASP A 92 2.94 -5.02 -8.41
C ASP A 92 3.25 -4.44 -7.03
N ALA A 93 2.22 -4.15 -6.22
CA ALA A 93 2.33 -3.72 -4.84
C ALA A 93 2.72 -4.86 -3.91
N ASP A 94 3.24 -4.47 -2.75
CA ASP A 94 3.51 -5.42 -1.68
C ASP A 94 2.22 -5.78 -0.94
N PHE A 95 2.08 -7.05 -0.61
CA PHE A 95 0.86 -7.57 0.00
C PHE A 95 1.18 -8.67 1.02
N CYS A 96 0.21 -8.93 1.88
CA CYS A 96 0.20 -10.05 2.82
C CYS A 96 -1.23 -10.60 2.90
N ILE A 97 -1.38 -11.90 2.68
CA ILE A 97 -2.65 -12.62 2.84
C ILE A 97 -2.54 -13.44 4.12
N HIS A 98 -3.43 -13.18 5.08
CA HIS A 98 -3.56 -13.98 6.30
C HIS A 98 -5.04 -14.32 6.54
N PHE A 99 -5.28 -15.29 7.41
CA PHE A 99 -6.62 -15.70 7.81
C PHE A 99 -6.84 -15.32 9.27
N GLU A 100 -8.05 -14.88 9.59
CA GLU A 100 -8.48 -14.56 10.95
C GLU A 100 -9.71 -15.39 11.31
N ASP A 101 -9.82 -15.76 12.59
CA ASP A 101 -11.03 -16.36 13.14
C ASP A 101 -12.09 -15.29 13.49
N GLU A 102 -13.27 -15.71 13.93
CA GLU A 102 -14.37 -14.81 14.31
C GLU A 102 -14.03 -13.86 15.48
N LYS A 103 -12.92 -14.12 16.19
CA LYS A 103 -12.44 -13.31 17.32
C LYS A 103 -11.28 -12.40 16.91
N GLY A 104 -10.88 -12.41 15.64
CA GLY A 104 -9.74 -11.66 15.12
C GLY A 104 -8.38 -12.29 15.43
N ASN A 105 -8.32 -13.56 15.79
CA ASN A 105 -7.05 -14.26 15.97
C ASN A 105 -6.52 -14.77 14.63
N VAL A 106 -5.23 -14.58 14.39
CA VAL A 106 -4.55 -15.04 13.19
C VAL A 106 -4.46 -16.56 13.17
N ILE A 107 -4.90 -17.18 12.07
CA ILE A 107 -4.84 -18.62 11.84
C ILE A 107 -3.56 -18.93 11.07
N ASN A 108 -2.73 -19.82 11.61
CA ASN A 108 -1.54 -20.29 10.92
C ASN A 108 -1.92 -21.17 9.72
N ILE A 109 -1.38 -20.85 8.55
CA ILE A 109 -1.61 -21.61 7.31
C ILE A 109 -0.62 -22.78 7.16
N SER A 110 0.56 -22.68 7.79
CA SER A 110 1.57 -23.74 7.80
C SER A 110 2.49 -23.58 9.03
N LYS A 111 3.46 -24.49 9.19
CA LYS A 111 4.40 -24.49 10.31
C LYS A 111 5.24 -23.21 10.30
N ASN A 112 5.00 -22.32 11.27
CA ASN A 112 5.59 -20.99 11.38
C ASN A 112 5.24 -19.99 10.25
N LYS A 113 4.16 -20.22 9.49
CA LYS A 113 3.64 -19.25 8.51
C LYS A 113 2.26 -18.76 8.95
N THR A 114 2.15 -17.47 9.23
CA THR A 114 0.88 -16.78 9.55
C THR A 114 0.16 -16.27 8.31
N GLY A 115 0.85 -16.21 7.17
CA GLY A 115 0.31 -15.73 5.91
C GLY A 115 1.16 -16.10 4.71
N ILE A 116 0.77 -15.57 3.55
CA ILE A 116 1.52 -15.64 2.29
C ILE A 116 1.71 -14.21 1.79
N GLY A 117 2.97 -13.79 1.58
CA GLY A 117 3.26 -12.49 1.00
C GLY A 117 4.65 -11.98 1.34
N SER A 118 4.74 -10.67 1.56
CA SER A 118 6.01 -9.99 1.78
C SER A 118 6.61 -10.32 3.14
N LEU A 119 7.92 -10.63 3.16
CA LEU A 119 8.74 -10.79 4.38
C LEU A 119 8.87 -9.49 5.18
N PHE A 120 8.58 -8.34 4.57
CA PHE A 120 8.66 -7.03 5.22
C PHE A 120 7.41 -6.67 6.01
N VAL A 121 6.35 -7.48 5.91
CA VAL A 121 5.09 -7.28 6.62
C VAL A 121 4.98 -8.33 7.72
N THR A 122 4.69 -7.87 8.94
CA THR A 122 4.46 -8.74 10.10
C THR A 122 2.99 -8.80 10.47
N VAL A 123 2.46 -10.00 10.66
CA VAL A 123 1.10 -10.25 11.15
C VAL A 123 1.21 -11.05 12.44
N GLY A 124 0.69 -10.50 13.56
CA GLY A 124 0.82 -11.13 14.88
C GLY A 124 2.28 -11.27 15.37
N GLY A 125 3.20 -10.44 14.88
CA GLY A 125 4.63 -10.48 15.21
C GLY A 125 5.43 -11.52 14.42
N ILE A 126 4.82 -12.20 13.44
CA ILE A 126 5.47 -13.18 12.54
C ILE A 126 5.45 -12.61 11.13
N ASN A 127 6.54 -12.80 10.38
CA ASN A 127 6.63 -12.37 8.99
C ASN A 127 5.62 -13.12 8.12
N CYS A 128 5.06 -12.44 7.12
CA CYS A 128 4.04 -13.00 6.26
C CYS A 128 4.58 -13.91 5.14
N GLY A 129 5.89 -13.88 4.85
CA GLY A 129 6.55 -14.72 3.83
C GLY A 129 7.39 -15.83 4.43
#